data_AF-A0AAD7A8E5-F1
#
_entry.id   AF-A0AAD7A8E5-F1
#
_cell.length_a   1.000
_cell.length_b   1.000
_cell.length_c   1.000
_cell.angle_alpha   90.00
_cell.angle_beta   90.00
_cell.angle_gamma   90.00
#
_symmetry.space_group_name_H-M   'P 1'
#
loop_
_entity.id
_entity.type
_entity.pdbx_description
1 polymer ?
#
loop_
_entity_poly.entity_id
_entity_poly.type
_entity_poly.pdbx_seq_one_letter_code
_entity_poly.pdbx_strand_id
1 'polypeptide(L)'
;KAVRKALTGLPKNLYEGYDVAMQRIEAQNEEDREIAHSTLIWVANAKRPLSVEELRVALAVEPETQQLDKENLLKIEIILGVCAGLVIVDKESSVVRLVHYTTQEYWDRIQAQQFPNAQTQITYTLLTFLNFDGF
;
A
#
# COMPACT_ATOMS: atom_id res chain seq x y z
N LYS A 1 -20.43 19.19 -21.43
CA LYS A 1 -19.95 20.11 -20.36
C LYS A 1 -19.15 19.41 -19.25
N ALA A 2 -19.32 18.11 -18.98
CA ALA A 2 -18.51 17.36 -17.98
C ALA A 2 -17.05 17.13 -18.41
N VAL A 3 -16.80 16.83 -19.70
CA VAL A 3 -15.45 16.61 -20.24
C VAL A 3 -14.53 17.83 -20.07
N ARG A 4 -15.07 19.05 -20.17
CA ARG A 4 -14.30 20.29 -19.95
C ARG A 4 -13.99 20.58 -18.48
N LYS A 5 -14.78 20.07 -17.53
CA LYS A 5 -14.54 20.21 -16.08
C LYS A 5 -13.48 19.22 -15.58
N ALA A 6 -13.35 18.07 -16.24
CA ALA A 6 -12.28 17.12 -15.99
C ALA A 6 -10.90 17.67 -16.42
N LEU A 7 -10.86 18.52 -17.45
CA LEU A 7 -9.62 19.11 -17.96
C LEU A 7 -9.00 20.16 -17.03
N THR A 8 -9.77 20.78 -16.12
CA THR A 8 -9.25 21.78 -15.16
C THR A 8 -8.68 21.16 -13.88
N GLY A 9 -8.92 19.87 -13.66
CA GLY A 9 -8.37 19.11 -12.52
C GLY A 9 -7.23 18.17 -12.91
N LEU A 10 -6.72 18.30 -14.14
CA LEU A 10 -5.55 17.54 -14.57
C LEU A 10 -4.33 18.06 -13.81
N PRO A 11 -3.57 17.18 -13.15
CA PRO A 11 -2.31 17.55 -12.51
C PRO A 11 -1.40 18.28 -13.50
N LYS A 12 -0.87 19.43 -13.12
CA LYS A 12 0.08 20.19 -13.95
C LYS A 12 1.41 19.45 -14.11
N ASN A 13 1.69 18.54 -13.18
CA ASN A 13 2.82 17.64 -13.21
C ASN A 13 2.43 16.30 -12.54
N LEU A 14 3.26 15.29 -12.74
CA LEU A 14 3.02 13.94 -12.26
C LEU A 14 2.89 13.86 -10.72
N TYR A 15 3.61 14.71 -9.98
CA TYR A 15 3.60 14.76 -8.52
C TYR A 15 2.26 15.26 -7.98
N GLU A 16 1.66 16.30 -8.58
CA GLU A 16 0.30 16.73 -8.25
C GLU A 16 -0.72 15.59 -8.47
N GLY A 17 -0.45 14.68 -9.41
CA GLY A 17 -1.29 13.51 -9.66
C GLY A 17 -1.22 12.50 -8.53
N TYR A 18 -0.02 12.29 -7.99
CA TYR A 18 0.18 11.46 -6.81
C TYR A 18 -0.40 12.09 -5.56
N ASP A 19 -0.29 13.42 -5.40
CA ASP A 19 -0.95 14.14 -4.30
C ASP A 19 -2.47 13.97 -4.34
N VAL A 20 -3.08 14.08 -5.53
CA VAL A 20 -4.52 13.82 -5.70
C VAL A 20 -4.88 12.38 -5.37
N ALA A 21 -4.04 11.40 -5.72
CA ALA A 21 -4.26 10.00 -5.36
C ALA A 21 -4.13 9.77 -3.85
N MET A 22 -3.12 10.35 -3.20
CA MET A 22 -2.95 10.27 -1.75
C MET A 22 -4.12 10.97 -1.02
N GLN A 23 -4.59 12.12 -1.49
CA GLN A 23 -5.79 12.77 -0.94
C GLN A 23 -7.04 11.90 -1.04
N ARG A 24 -7.18 11.10 -2.11
CA ARG A 24 -8.27 10.12 -2.22
C ARG A 24 -8.10 8.97 -1.22
N ILE A 25 -6.86 8.61 -0.87
CA ILE A 25 -6.57 7.68 0.22
C ILE A 25 -6.99 8.27 1.57
N GLU A 26 -6.57 9.50 1.86
CA GLU A 26 -6.90 10.19 3.11
C GLU A 26 -8.41 10.38 3.32
N ALA A 27 -9.17 10.56 2.23
CA ALA A 27 -10.61 10.78 2.27
C ALA A 27 -11.45 9.50 2.46
N GLN A 28 -10.83 8.32 2.50
CA GLN A 28 -11.52 7.07 2.79
C GLN A 28 -11.88 6.96 4.29
N ASN A 29 -12.65 5.94 4.65
CA ASN A 29 -12.85 5.61 6.07
C ASN A 29 -11.53 5.13 6.70
N GLU A 30 -11.50 5.09 8.04
CA GLU A 30 -10.30 4.75 8.82
C GLU A 30 -9.64 3.44 8.36
N GLU A 31 -10.44 2.37 8.25
CA GLU A 31 -9.99 1.01 7.92
C GLU A 31 -9.39 0.95 6.51
N ASP A 32 -10.10 1.46 5.51
CA ASP A 32 -9.63 1.49 4.12
C ASP A 32 -8.35 2.34 3.97
N ARG A 33 -8.26 3.46 4.69
CA ARG A 33 -7.08 4.31 4.71
C ARG A 33 -5.88 3.59 5.32
N GLU A 34 -6.06 2.89 6.44
CA GLU A 34 -5.01 2.10 7.10
C GLU A 34 -4.49 0.96 6.20
N ILE A 35 -5.40 0.27 5.49
CA ILE A 35 -5.03 -0.76 4.52
C ILE A 35 -4.20 -0.15 3.39
N ALA A 36 -4.63 0.98 2.83
CA ALA A 36 -3.91 1.66 1.75
C ALA A 36 -2.52 2.13 2.19
N HIS A 37 -2.41 2.76 3.36
CA HIS A 37 -1.12 3.19 3.94
C HIS A 37 -0.19 2.02 4.17
N SER A 38 -0.66 0.97 4.84
CA SER A 38 0.13 -0.23 5.12
C SER A 38 0.58 -0.90 3.82
N THR A 39 -0.29 -0.95 2.81
CA THR A 39 0.06 -1.47 1.48
C THR A 39 1.17 -0.67 0.83
N LEU A 40 1.07 0.67 0.82
CA LEU A 40 2.09 1.54 0.25
C LEU A 40 3.43 1.40 1.00
N ILE A 41 3.39 1.34 2.33
CA ILE A 41 4.57 1.10 3.17
C ILE A 41 5.25 -0.20 2.75
N TRP A 42 4.51 -1.31 2.66
CA TRP A 42 5.07 -2.60 2.27
C TRP A 42 5.64 -2.60 0.86
N VAL A 43 4.87 -2.14 -0.12
CA VAL A 43 5.26 -2.21 -1.54
C VAL A 43 6.44 -1.29 -1.85
N ALA A 44 6.49 -0.09 -1.25
CA ALA A 44 7.54 0.90 -1.53
C ALA A 44 8.85 0.67 -0.76
N ASN A 45 8.81 -0.10 0.35
CA ASN A 45 9.99 -0.37 1.18
C ASN A 45 10.53 -1.80 1.03
N ALA A 46 9.82 -2.70 0.33
CA ALA A 46 10.29 -4.05 0.10
C ALA A 46 11.55 -4.09 -0.78
N LYS A 47 12.54 -4.88 -0.39
CA LYS A 47 13.81 -5.04 -1.13
C LYS A 47 13.65 -5.72 -2.49
N ARG A 48 12.55 -6.45 -2.67
CA ARG A 48 12.12 -7.09 -3.92
C ARG A 48 10.61 -6.97 -4.03
N PRO A 49 10.03 -7.11 -5.23
CA PRO A 49 8.58 -7.22 -5.37
C PRO A 49 8.01 -8.32 -4.49
N LEU A 50 6.88 -8.02 -3.85
CA LEU A 50 6.13 -8.96 -3.03
C LEU A 50 5.17 -9.73 -3.93
N SER A 51 5.00 -11.02 -3.70
CA SER A 51 3.87 -11.75 -4.26
C SER A 51 2.55 -11.25 -3.67
N VAL A 52 1.44 -11.52 -4.35
CA VAL A 52 0.11 -11.21 -3.83
C VAL A 52 -0.10 -11.83 -2.45
N GLU A 53 0.33 -13.07 -2.25
CA GLU A 53 0.12 -13.78 -0.98
C GLU A 53 1.00 -13.21 0.15
N GLU A 54 2.26 -12.88 -0.13
CA GLU A 54 3.13 -12.23 0.86
C GLU A 54 2.54 -10.91 1.36
N LEU A 55 2.00 -10.07 0.46
CA LEU A 55 1.34 -8.84 0.86
C LEU A 55 0.09 -9.09 1.71
N ARG A 56 -0.76 -10.04 1.31
CA ARG A 56 -1.99 -10.36 2.05
C ARG A 56 -1.67 -10.84 3.47
N VAL A 57 -0.69 -11.71 3.62
CA VAL A 57 -0.21 -12.17 4.94
C VAL A 57 0.34 -10.99 5.74
N ALA A 58 1.19 -10.17 5.13
CA ALA A 58 1.80 -9.02 5.80
C ALA A 58 0.78 -8.00 6.33
N LEU A 59 -0.36 -7.83 5.64
CA LEU A 59 -1.46 -6.95 6.07
C LEU A 59 -2.38 -7.61 7.13
N ALA A 60 -2.40 -8.94 7.21
CA ALA A 60 -3.26 -9.70 8.12
C ALA A 60 -2.60 -10.03 9.47
N VAL A 61 -1.29 -9.80 9.61
CA VAL A 61 -0.56 -10.04 10.86
C VAL A 61 -0.91 -8.95 11.88
N GLU A 62 -1.57 -9.36 12.94
CA GLU A 62 -1.92 -8.50 14.07
C GLU A 62 -0.83 -8.56 15.17
N PRO A 63 -0.51 -7.42 15.80
CA PRO A 63 0.35 -7.37 16.98
C PRO A 63 -0.05 -8.39 18.05
N GLU A 64 0.95 -8.92 18.77
CA GLU A 64 0.74 -9.77 19.95
C GLU A 64 0.00 -11.10 19.70
N THR A 65 -0.19 -11.48 18.43
CA THR A 65 -0.73 -12.78 18.05
C THR A 65 0.38 -13.82 17.84
N GLN A 66 0.02 -15.11 17.93
CA GLN A 66 0.93 -16.23 17.70
C GLN A 66 0.54 -17.07 16.47
N GLN A 67 -0.53 -16.69 15.78
CA GLN A 67 -1.02 -17.40 14.60
C GLN A 67 -1.70 -16.40 13.65
N LEU A 68 -1.65 -16.70 12.35
CA LEU A 68 -2.33 -15.92 11.34
C LEU A 68 -3.82 -16.24 11.35
N ASP A 69 -4.66 -15.24 11.60
CA ASP A 69 -6.09 -15.37 11.33
C ASP A 69 -6.35 -15.30 9.82
N LYS A 70 -6.91 -16.37 9.27
CA LYS A 70 -7.25 -16.45 7.84
C LYS A 70 -8.44 -15.56 7.48
N GLU A 71 -9.27 -15.17 8.45
CA GLU A 71 -10.38 -14.25 8.23
C GLU A 71 -9.87 -12.82 7.96
N ASN A 72 -8.67 -12.48 8.44
CA ASN A 72 -8.00 -11.20 8.19
C ASN A 72 -7.34 -11.11 6.80
N LEU A 73 -7.28 -12.21 6.04
CA LEU A 73 -6.67 -12.22 4.71
C LEU A 73 -7.55 -11.53 3.67
N LEU A 74 -7.36 -10.22 3.53
CA LEU A 74 -8.06 -9.39 2.54
C LEU A 74 -7.89 -9.92 1.12
N LYS A 75 -8.94 -9.77 0.32
CA LYS A 75 -8.90 -10.03 -1.12
C LYS A 75 -8.04 -8.98 -1.82
N ILE A 76 -7.28 -9.38 -2.82
CA ILE A 76 -6.39 -8.46 -3.56
C ILE A 76 -7.16 -7.32 -4.22
N GLU A 77 -8.41 -7.56 -4.64
CA GLU A 77 -9.26 -6.53 -5.24
C GLU A 77 -9.60 -5.41 -4.25
N ILE A 78 -9.74 -5.73 -2.96
CA ILE A 78 -9.99 -4.74 -1.90
C ILE A 78 -8.73 -3.90 -1.71
N ILE A 79 -7.57 -4.56 -1.53
CA ILE A 79 -6.27 -3.91 -1.35
C ILE A 79 -5.97 -2.93 -2.50
N LEU A 80 -6.17 -3.37 -3.76
CA LEU A 80 -5.94 -2.50 -4.92
C LEU A 80 -6.98 -1.37 -5.01
N GLY A 81 -8.23 -1.64 -4.62
CA GLY A 81 -9.33 -0.67 -4.66
C GLY A 81 -9.07 0.53 -3.75
N VAL A 82 -8.53 0.31 -2.56
CA VAL A 82 -8.25 1.38 -1.60
C VAL A 82 -6.98 2.18 -1.93
N CYS A 83 -6.06 1.64 -2.72
CA CYS A 83 -4.79 2.28 -3.07
C CYS A 83 -4.87 3.37 -4.16
N ALA A 84 -6.07 3.77 -4.58
CA ALA A 84 -6.30 4.85 -5.56
C ALA A 84 -5.49 4.76 -6.87
N GLY A 85 -5.14 3.53 -7.30
CA GLY A 85 -4.36 3.28 -8.51
C GLY A 85 -2.84 3.51 -8.38
N LEU A 86 -2.32 3.71 -7.17
CA LEU A 86 -0.87 3.82 -6.91
C LEU A 86 -0.17 2.46 -6.90
N VAL A 87 -0.93 1.38 -6.72
CA VAL A 87 -0.45 0.01 -6.61
C VAL A 87 -1.16 -0.84 -7.67
N ILE A 88 -0.41 -1.76 -8.29
CA ILE A 88 -0.90 -2.70 -9.29
C ILE A 88 -0.38 -4.11 -9.04
N VAL A 89 -1.06 -5.10 -9.60
CA VAL A 89 -0.54 -6.47 -9.73
C VAL A 89 -0.09 -6.69 -11.17
N ASP A 90 1.17 -7.08 -11.32
CA ASP A 90 1.68 -7.58 -12.60
C ASP A 90 1.09 -8.98 -12.83
N LYS A 91 0.28 -9.12 -13.89
CA LYS A 91 -0.44 -10.36 -14.19
C LYS A 91 0.47 -11.49 -14.66
N GLU A 92 1.62 -11.18 -15.25
CA GLU A 92 2.54 -12.20 -15.77
C GLU A 92 3.36 -12.80 -14.63
N SER A 93 3.81 -11.95 -13.69
CA SER A 93 4.67 -12.38 -12.59
C SER A 93 3.94 -12.58 -11.25
N SER A 94 2.65 -12.22 -11.15
CA SER A 94 1.82 -12.33 -9.93
C SER A 94 2.43 -11.64 -8.70
N VAL A 95 3.12 -10.51 -8.93
CA VAL A 95 3.71 -9.69 -7.87
C VAL A 95 3.04 -8.31 -7.83
N VAL A 96 3.01 -7.72 -6.64
CA VAL A 96 2.50 -6.39 -6.37
C VAL A 96 3.61 -5.37 -6.53
N ARG A 97 3.33 -4.26 -7.22
CA ARG A 97 4.28 -3.18 -7.48
C ARG A 97 3.59 -1.82 -7.45
N LEU A 98 4.36 -0.76 -7.29
CA LEU A 98 3.88 0.59 -7.58
C LEU A 98 3.55 0.72 -9.07
N VAL A 99 2.56 1.56 -9.40
CA VAL A 99 2.06 1.74 -10.77
C VAL A 99 3.11 2.21 -11.76
N HIS A 100 4.13 2.96 -11.27
CA HIS A 100 5.24 3.43 -12.08
C HIS A 100 6.47 3.73 -11.20
N TYR A 101 7.68 3.76 -11.78
CA TYR A 101 8.90 4.04 -11.01
C TYR A 101 8.90 5.44 -10.38
N THR A 102 8.25 6.42 -11.00
CA THR A 102 8.09 7.78 -10.46
C THR A 102 7.18 7.82 -9.22
N THR A 103 6.38 6.78 -8.98
CA THR A 103 5.64 6.63 -7.73
C THR A 103 6.59 6.31 -6.57
N GLN A 104 7.68 5.57 -6.82
CA GLN A 104 8.76 5.38 -5.83
C GLN A 104 9.45 6.71 -5.53
N GLU A 105 9.79 7.49 -6.57
CA GLU A 105 10.41 8.82 -6.36
C GLU A 105 9.50 9.77 -5.56
N TYR A 106 8.19 9.69 -5.76
CA TYR A 106 7.22 10.43 -4.96
C TYR A 106 7.20 9.95 -3.51
N TRP A 107 7.11 8.63 -3.31
CA TRP A 107 7.16 8.01 -1.98
C TRP A 107 8.40 8.44 -1.20
N ASP A 108 9.58 8.39 -1.83
CA ASP A 108 10.85 8.73 -1.20
C ASP A 108 10.90 10.17 -0.67
N ARG A 109 10.13 11.08 -1.28
CA ARG A 109 10.02 12.49 -0.84
C ARG A 109 9.12 12.67 0.37
N ILE A 110 8.04 11.90 0.45
CA ILE A 110 7.00 12.09 1.47
C ILE A 110 7.17 11.18 2.68
N GLN A 111 7.82 10.03 2.53
CA GLN A 111 7.84 8.97 3.53
C GLN A 111 8.37 9.43 4.89
N ALA A 112 9.43 10.24 4.92
CA ALA A 112 10.04 10.68 6.16
C ALA A 112 9.11 11.61 6.97
N GLN A 113 8.22 12.34 6.29
CA GLN A 113 7.28 13.26 6.92
C GLN A 113 5.93 12.61 7.23
N GLN A 114 5.40 11.82 6.29
CA GLN A 114 4.06 11.24 6.39
C GLN A 114 4.05 9.85 7.03
N PHE A 115 5.13 9.07 6.86
CA PHE A 115 5.25 7.69 7.33
C PHE A 115 6.57 7.46 8.10
N PRO A 116 6.87 8.25 9.14
CA PRO A 116 8.16 8.18 9.85
C PRO A 116 8.43 6.80 10.48
N ASN A 117 7.37 6.03 10.76
CA ASN A 117 7.44 4.72 11.40
C ASN A 117 7.37 3.54 10.41
N ALA A 118 7.44 3.78 9.09
CA ALA A 118 7.29 2.73 8.07
C ALA A 118 8.19 1.52 8.32
N GLN A 119 9.49 1.75 8.56
CA GLN A 119 10.45 0.68 8.83
C GLN A 119 10.20 -0.04 10.16
N THR A 120 9.75 0.70 11.17
CA THR A 120 9.36 0.15 12.49
C THR A 120 8.15 -0.77 12.34
N GLN A 121 7.13 -0.35 11.59
CA GLN A 121 5.93 -1.14 11.34
C GLN A 121 6.28 -2.45 10.63
N ILE A 122 7.03 -2.38 9.52
CA ILE A 122 7.49 -3.58 8.79
C ILE A 122 8.26 -4.52 9.73
N THR A 123 9.22 -3.99 10.49
CA THR A 123 10.06 -4.79 11.39
C THR A 123 9.22 -5.48 12.46
N TYR A 124 8.30 -4.75 13.09
CA TYR A 124 7.43 -5.31 14.12
C TYR A 124 6.53 -6.40 13.56
N THR A 125 5.89 -6.17 12.42
CA THR A 125 5.06 -7.18 11.74
C THR A 125 5.86 -8.44 11.39
N LEU A 126 7.07 -8.30 10.86
CA LEU A 126 7.94 -9.45 10.57
C LEU A 126 8.35 -10.21 11.83
N LEU A 127 8.67 -9.51 12.92
CA LEU A 127 8.99 -10.14 14.19
C LEU A 127 7.79 -10.91 14.76
N THR A 128 6.59 -10.36 14.69
CA THR A 128 5.36 -11.03 15.10
C THR A 128 5.13 -12.28 14.25
N PHE A 129 5.25 -12.17 12.93
CA PHE A 129 5.09 -13.30 12.02
C PHE A 129 6.11 -14.43 12.28
N LEU A 130 7.37 -14.09 12.56
CA LEU A 130 8.42 -15.06 12.91
C LEU A 130 8.17 -15.75 14.26
N ASN A 131 7.35 -15.16 15.12
CA ASN A 131 6.97 -15.73 16.41
C ASN A 131 5.71 -16.61 16.32
N PHE A 132 5.17 -16.85 15.11
CA PHE A 132 4.00 -17.72 14.95
C PHE A 132 4.35 -19.20 15.17
N ASP A 133 3.43 -19.94 15.78
CA ASP A 133 3.58 -21.37 16.04
C ASP A 133 3.70 -22.14 14.71
N GLY A 134 4.92 -22.55 14.34
CA GLY A 134 5.17 -23.27 13.09
C GLY A 134 6.40 -22.81 12.29
N PHE A 135 7.12 -21.80 12.76
CA PHE A 135 8.50 -21.50 12.36
C PHE A 135 9.52 -22.04 13.38
#